data_AF-A0A418WSI7-F1
#
_entry.id   AF-A0A418WSI7-F1
#
_cell.length_a   1.000
_cell.length_b   1.000
_cell.length_c   1.000
_cell.angle_alpha   90.00
_cell.angle_beta   90.00
_cell.angle_gamma   90.00
#
_symmetry.space_group_name_H-M   'P 1'
#
loop_
_entity.id
_entity.type
_entity.pdbx_description
1 polymer ?
#
loop_
_entity_poly.entity_id
_entity_poly.type
_entity_poly.pdbx_seq_one_letter_code
_entity_poly.pdbx_strand_id
1 'polypeptide(L)'
;MGGIRHVLRPAPPPAPANSRGKKKRHVPDPIKANPESAAQQLRLFIERLERMDEEIRGMQDDRKDVLNEAKANGYDTKTIGTILKLRQLDPNNRMEAEALLETYKASLGIE
;
A
#
# COMPACT_ATOMS: atom_id res chain seq x y z
N MET A 1 1.38 37.54 38.28
CA MET A 1 0.59 36.58 37.48
C MET A 1 -0.15 37.40 36.43
N GLY A 2 0.18 37.50 35.14
CA GLY A 2 0.94 36.67 34.21
C GLY A 2 0.19 36.69 32.87
N GLY A 3 0.07 37.87 32.24
CA GLY A 3 -0.74 38.05 31.02
C GLY A 3 -0.03 37.51 29.78
N ILE A 4 -0.62 36.52 29.13
CA ILE A 4 -0.10 35.90 27.91
C ILE A 4 -0.35 36.86 26.74
N ARG A 5 0.70 37.53 26.26
CA ARG A 5 0.66 38.31 25.02
C ARG A 5 0.61 37.35 23.84
N HIS A 6 -0.56 37.25 23.19
CA HIS A 6 -0.69 36.59 21.89
C HIS A 6 0.04 37.42 20.83
N VAL A 7 1.26 37.03 20.48
CA VAL A 7 1.94 37.58 19.30
C VAL A 7 1.36 36.91 18.07
N LEU A 8 0.62 37.66 17.25
CA LEU A 8 0.15 37.20 15.95
C LEU A 8 1.39 36.96 15.07
N ARG A 9 1.72 35.70 14.79
CA ARG A 9 2.77 35.41 13.80
C ARG A 9 2.25 35.86 12.43
N PRO A 10 2.98 36.68 11.66
CA PRO A 10 2.57 37.00 10.31
C PRO A 10 2.51 35.69 9.50
N ALA A 11 1.44 35.53 8.72
CA ALA A 11 1.29 34.38 7.84
C ALA A 11 2.53 34.28 6.93
N PRO A 12 3.11 33.09 6.76
CA PRO A 12 4.22 32.92 5.82
C PRO A 12 3.76 33.38 4.43
N PRO A 13 4.63 34.03 3.64
CA PRO A 13 4.27 34.45 2.29
C PRO A 13 3.78 33.24 1.48
N PRO A 14 2.76 33.40 0.62
CA PRO A 14 2.32 32.30 -0.23
C PRO A 14 3.53 31.80 -1.02
N ALA A 15 3.77 30.49 -0.95
CA ALA A 15 4.84 29.86 -1.71
C ALA A 15 4.71 30.27 -3.19
N PRO A 16 5.82 30.56 -3.88
CA PRO A 16 5.75 31.01 -5.27
C PRO A 16 4.98 29.97 -6.09
N ALA A 17 3.89 30.41 -6.73
CA ALA A 17 3.08 29.59 -7.62
C ALA A 17 3.92 29.21 -8.85
N ASN A 18 4.72 28.16 -8.70
CA ASN A 18 5.50 27.59 -9.78
C ASN A 18 5.21 26.09 -9.81
N SER A 19 4.02 25.75 -10.30
CA SER A 19 3.66 24.40 -10.74
C SER A 19 4.38 24.05 -12.05
N ARG A 20 5.70 24.29 -12.12
CA ARG A 20 6.53 23.69 -13.16
C ARG A 20 6.51 22.20 -12.89
N GLY A 21 5.67 21.48 -13.63
CA GLY A 21 5.60 20.03 -13.60
C GLY A 21 7.03 19.48 -13.58
N LYS A 22 7.33 18.64 -12.58
CA LYS A 22 8.63 17.99 -12.45
C LYS A 22 8.92 17.28 -13.77
N LYS A 23 9.72 17.89 -14.66
CA LYS A 23 10.25 17.19 -15.83
C LYS A 23 11.00 15.98 -15.27
N LYS A 24 10.54 14.77 -15.61
CA LYS A 24 11.23 13.54 -15.25
C LYS A 24 12.66 13.69 -15.78
N ARG A 25 13.64 13.76 -14.87
CA ARG A 25 15.05 13.80 -15.26
C ARG A 25 15.30 12.56 -16.13
N HIS A 26 15.79 12.76 -17.35
CA HIS A 26 16.25 11.62 -18.16
C HIS A 26 17.50 11.08 -17.46
N VAL A 27 17.32 10.00 -16.71
CA VAL A 27 18.43 9.23 -16.15
C VAL A 27 18.96 8.40 -17.33
N PRO A 28 20.21 8.59 -17.77
CA PRO A 28 20.77 7.80 -18.87
C PRO A 28 20.76 6.32 -18.51
N ASP A 29 20.41 5.48 -19.48
CA ASP A 29 20.33 4.02 -19.29
C ASP A 29 21.67 3.50 -18.73
N PRO A 30 21.71 2.83 -17.57
CA PRO A 30 22.97 2.45 -16.94
C PRO A 30 23.79 1.50 -17.80
N ILE A 31 23.13 0.67 -18.62
CA ILE A 31 23.77 -0.22 -19.60
C ILE A 31 24.49 0.58 -20.71
N LYS A 32 23.93 1.71 -21.15
CA LYS A 32 24.56 2.56 -22.17
C LYS A 32 25.69 3.40 -21.59
N ALA A 33 25.60 3.77 -20.32
CA ALA A 33 26.59 4.61 -19.64
C ALA A 33 27.81 3.81 -19.14
N ASN A 34 27.63 2.58 -18.64
CA ASN A 34 28.70 1.68 -18.19
C ASN A 34 28.27 0.21 -18.37
N PRO A 35 28.46 -0.39 -19.56
CA PRO A 35 27.83 -1.67 -19.93
C PRO A 35 28.25 -2.83 -19.03
N GLU A 36 29.54 -3.00 -18.72
CA GLU A 36 30.01 -4.15 -17.93
C GLU A 36 29.57 -4.08 -16.47
N SER A 37 29.76 -2.94 -15.81
CA SER A 37 29.36 -2.76 -14.41
C SER A 37 27.83 -2.81 -14.26
N ALA A 38 27.08 -2.18 -15.17
CA ALA A 38 25.62 -2.22 -15.14
C ALA A 38 25.09 -3.62 -15.44
N ALA A 39 25.73 -4.39 -16.34
CA ALA A 39 25.34 -5.77 -16.61
C ALA A 39 25.56 -6.69 -15.41
N GLN A 40 26.66 -6.52 -14.67
CA GLN A 40 26.91 -7.26 -13.43
C GLN A 40 25.85 -6.92 -12.36
N GLN A 41 25.54 -5.64 -12.17
CA GLN A 41 24.48 -5.22 -11.23
C GLN A 41 23.11 -5.78 -11.63
N LEU A 42 22.77 -5.74 -12.92
CA LEU A 42 21.51 -6.30 -13.41
C LEU A 42 21.40 -7.81 -13.14
N ARG A 43 22.48 -8.57 -13.35
CA ARG A 43 22.53 -10.01 -13.03
C ARG A 43 22.27 -10.26 -11.55
N LEU A 44 22.93 -9.51 -10.66
CA LEU A 44 22.71 -9.64 -9.21
C LEU A 44 21.26 -9.34 -8.80
N PHE A 45 20.62 -8.35 -9.42
CA PHE A 45 19.20 -8.09 -9.18
C PHE A 45 18.32 -9.24 -9.66
N ILE A 46 18.58 -9.78 -10.85
CA ILE A 46 17.81 -10.90 -11.40
C ILE A 46 17.95 -12.14 -10.50
N GLU A 47 19.16 -12.55 -10.16
CA GLU A 47 19.40 -13.72 -9.30
C GLU A 47 18.70 -13.59 -7.94
N ARG A 48 18.69 -12.37 -7.35
CA ARG A 48 17.97 -12.12 -6.09
C ARG A 48 16.47 -12.21 -6.27
N LEU A 49 15.93 -11.67 -7.37
CA LEU A 49 14.50 -11.72 -7.66
C LEU A 49 14.03 -13.16 -7.94
N GLU A 50 14.81 -13.95 -8.69
CA GLU A 50 14.48 -15.36 -8.97
C GLU A 50 14.38 -16.18 -7.69
N ARG A 51 15.31 -16.00 -6.74
CA ARG A 51 15.22 -16.64 -5.42
C ARG A 51 13.97 -16.19 -4.65
N MET A 52 13.66 -14.89 -4.67
CA MET A 52 12.46 -14.37 -4.02
C MET A 52 11.17 -14.91 -4.66
N ASP A 53 11.13 -15.05 -5.98
CA ASP A 53 9.97 -15.59 -6.70
C ASP A 53 9.73 -17.07 -6.38
N GLU A 54 10.79 -17.85 -6.20
CA GLU A 54 10.70 -19.23 -5.71
C GLU A 54 10.11 -19.30 -4.29
N GLU A 55 10.58 -18.45 -3.37
CA GLU A 55 10.05 -18.34 -2.02
C GLU A 55 8.55 -17.94 -2.03
N ILE A 56 8.20 -16.92 -2.82
CA ILE A 56 6.82 -16.45 -2.97
C ILE A 56 5.93 -17.58 -3.52
N ARG A 57 6.42 -18.37 -4.47
CA ARG A 57 5.66 -19.49 -5.03
C ARG A 57 5.36 -20.53 -3.95
N GLY A 58 6.34 -20.92 -3.13
CA GLY A 58 6.13 -21.81 -2.00
C GLY A 58 5.08 -21.27 -1.02
N MET A 59 5.22 -20.00 -0.63
CA MET A 59 4.25 -19.34 0.26
C MET A 59 2.83 -19.24 -0.34
N GLN A 60 2.73 -19.06 -1.66
CA GLN A 60 1.44 -19.04 -2.35
C GLN A 60 0.78 -20.41 -2.37
N ASP A 61 1.56 -21.48 -2.50
CA ASP A 61 1.05 -22.85 -2.47
C ASP A 61 0.60 -23.22 -1.05
N ASP A 62 1.38 -22.91 -0.01
CA ASP A 62 0.96 -23.05 1.39
C ASP A 62 -0.36 -22.30 1.67
N ARG A 63 -0.47 -21.06 1.15
CA ARG A 63 -1.69 -20.26 1.28
C ARG A 63 -2.89 -20.91 0.61
N LYS A 64 -2.71 -21.56 -0.54
CA LYS A 64 -3.80 -22.29 -1.22
C LYS A 64 -4.20 -23.51 -0.42
N ASP A 65 -3.24 -24.23 0.14
CA ASP A 65 -3.52 -25.44 0.92
C ASP A 65 -4.34 -25.11 2.17
N VAL A 66 -4.02 -24.04 2.89
CA VAL A 66 -4.83 -23.56 4.03
C VAL A 66 -6.26 -23.18 3.58
N LEU A 67 -6.41 -22.53 2.43
CA LEU A 67 -7.73 -22.20 1.90
C LEU A 67 -8.52 -23.44 1.45
N ASN A 68 -7.84 -24.44 0.91
CA ASN A 68 -8.44 -25.72 0.51
C ASN A 68 -8.88 -26.52 1.73
N GLU A 69 -8.08 -26.54 2.80
CA GLU A 69 -8.45 -27.13 4.08
C GLU A 69 -9.69 -26.44 4.67
N ALA A 70 -9.70 -25.10 4.69
CA ALA A 70 -10.86 -24.33 5.14
C ALA A 70 -12.12 -24.66 4.31
N LYS A 71 -11.97 -24.82 2.98
CA LYS A 71 -13.06 -25.22 2.10
C LYS A 71 -13.56 -26.64 2.38
N ALA A 72 -12.65 -27.59 2.63
CA ALA A 72 -12.99 -28.96 2.99
C ALA A 72 -13.75 -29.04 4.33
N ASN A 73 -13.40 -28.14 5.27
CA ASN A 73 -14.10 -27.96 6.54
C ASN A 73 -15.43 -27.19 6.42
N GLY A 74 -15.83 -26.77 5.22
CA GLY A 74 -17.12 -26.12 4.95
C GLY A 74 -17.12 -24.59 5.05
N TYR A 75 -15.96 -23.94 5.19
CA TYR A 75 -15.86 -22.48 5.19
C TYR A 75 -15.85 -21.90 3.76
N ASP A 76 -16.45 -20.72 3.59
CA ASP A 76 -16.35 -19.97 2.33
C ASP A 76 -15.03 -19.20 2.22
N THR A 77 -14.16 -19.67 1.32
CA THR A 77 -12.86 -19.05 1.00
C THR A 77 -12.96 -17.59 0.57
N LYS A 78 -14.06 -17.15 -0.07
CA LYS A 78 -14.23 -15.76 -0.49
C LYS A 78 -14.41 -14.85 0.73
N THR A 79 -15.27 -15.27 1.66
CA THR A 79 -15.51 -14.57 2.92
C THR A 79 -14.24 -14.50 3.77
N ILE A 80 -13.45 -15.58 3.86
CA ILE A 80 -12.13 -15.55 4.53
C ILE A 80 -11.22 -14.48 3.92
N GLY A 81 -11.16 -14.40 2.58
CA GLY A 81 -10.38 -13.38 1.87
C GLY A 81 -10.81 -11.95 2.20
N THR A 82 -12.12 -11.70 2.31
CA THR A 82 -12.66 -10.40 2.73
C THR A 82 -12.26 -10.09 4.18
N ILE A 83 -12.38 -11.05 5.09
CA ILE A 83 -12.00 -10.88 6.50
C ILE A 83 -10.49 -10.58 6.62
N LEU A 84 -9.63 -11.27 5.87
CA LEU A 84 -8.18 -11.00 5.87
C LEU A 84 -7.87 -9.55 5.49
N LYS A 85 -8.56 -9.00 4.47
CA LYS A 85 -8.40 -7.59 4.09
C LYS A 85 -8.89 -6.64 5.19
N LEU A 86 -10.06 -6.93 5.77
CA LEU A 86 -10.62 -6.15 6.88
C LEU A 86 -9.73 -6.16 8.12
N ARG A 87 -8.97 -7.25 8.35
CA ARG A 87 -8.00 -7.34 9.46
C ARG A 87 -6.69 -6.59 9.21
N GLN A 88 -6.38 -6.24 7.96
CA GLN A 88 -5.20 -5.45 7.63
C GLN A 88 -5.45 -3.94 7.74
N LEU A 89 -6.72 -3.52 7.70
CA LEU A 89 -7.11 -2.13 7.92
C LEU A 89 -6.93 -1.74 9.40
N ASP A 90 -6.61 -0.46 9.62
CA ASP A 90 -6.57 0.10 10.97
C ASP A 90 -7.96 -0.02 11.64
N PRO A 91 -8.03 -0.41 12.93
CA PRO A 91 -9.30 -0.60 13.62
C PRO A 91 -10.22 0.63 13.60
N ASN A 92 -9.67 1.84 13.74
CA ASN A 92 -10.47 3.06 13.73
C ASN A 92 -11.03 3.31 12.33
N ASN A 93 -10.19 3.19 11.30
CA ASN A 93 -10.63 3.32 9.91
C ASN A 93 -11.72 2.29 9.55
N ARG A 94 -11.62 1.07 10.08
CA ARG A 94 -12.64 0.04 9.88
C ARG A 94 -13.97 0.42 10.55
N MET A 95 -13.94 0.84 11.81
CA MET A 95 -15.15 1.26 12.53
C MET A 95 -15.83 2.45 11.87
N GLU A 96 -15.06 3.46 11.43
CA GLU A 96 -15.60 4.61 10.69
C GLU A 96 -16.26 4.18 9.38
N ALA A 97 -15.61 3.31 8.61
CA ALA A 97 -16.16 2.79 7.36
C ALA A 97 -17.42 1.94 7.59
N GLU A 98 -17.45 1.10 8.62
CA GLU A 98 -18.61 0.29 9.00
C GLU A 98 -19.80 1.17 9.42
N ALA A 99 -19.57 2.20 10.24
CA ALA A 99 -20.61 3.14 10.65
C ALA A 99 -21.21 3.92 9.47
N LEU A 100 -20.37 4.36 8.53
CA LEU A 100 -20.83 5.00 7.30
C LEU A 100 -21.64 4.04 6.41
N LEU A 101 -21.15 2.80 6.25
CA LEU A 101 -21.83 1.77 5.47
C LEU A 101 -23.21 1.45 6.05
N GLU A 102 -23.31 1.31 7.38
CA GLU A 102 -24.58 1.08 8.07
C GLU A 102 -25.56 2.23 7.88
N THR A 103 -25.08 3.48 7.98
CA THR A 103 -25.90 4.68 7.73
C THR A 103 -26.49 4.68 6.31
N TYR A 104 -25.67 4.33 5.32
CA TYR A 104 -26.12 4.27 3.92
C TYR A 104 -27.06 3.10 3.67
N LYS A 105 -26.81 1.93 4.26
CA LYS A 105 -27.70 0.77 4.21
C LYS A 105 -29.08 1.08 4.78
N ALA A 106 -29.14 1.68 5.96
CA ALA A 106 -30.39 2.11 6.59
C ALA A 106 -31.15 3.13 5.72
N SER A 107 -30.43 4.09 5.13
CA SER A 107 -31.03 5.09 4.22
C SER A 107 -31.60 4.48 2.94
N LEU A 108 -31.03 3.36 2.49
CA LEU A 108 -31.46 2.64 1.29
C LEU A 108 -32.46 1.50 1.60
N GLY A 109 -32.78 1.26 2.88
CA GLY A 109 -33.67 0.17 3.32
C GLY A 109 -33.09 -1.22 3.06
N ILE A 110 -31.76 -1.35 3.05
CA ILE A 110 -31.05 -2.62 2.87
C ILE A 110 -30.56 -3.06 4.26
N GLU A 111 -31.16 -4.11 4.82
CA GLU A 111 -30.68 -4.79 6.04
C GLU A 111 -29.95 -6.09 5.70
#